data_AF-A0A3A9G0H1-F1
#
_entry.id   AF-A0A3A9G0H1-F1
#
_cell.length_a   1.000
_cell.length_b   1.000
_cell.length_c   1.000
_cell.angle_alpha   90.00
_cell.angle_beta   90.00
_cell.angle_gamma   90.00
#
_symmetry.space_group_name_H-M   'P 1'
#
loop_
_entity.id
_entity.type
_entity.pdbx_description
1 polymer ?
#
loop_
_entity_poly.entity_id
_entity_poly.type
_entity_poly.pdbx_seq_one_letter_code
_entity_poly.pdbx_strand_id
1 'polypeptide(L)' 'MKNRSRLVGKIAKQLPISVPSVSYHLSIFGRSRLVSSDQLDRYIFYKSNPLKLRRLFHG' A
#
# COMPACT_ATOMS: atom_id res chain seq x y z
N MET A 1 -15.34 6.52 -8.12
CA MET A 1 -14.18 6.66 -7.19
C MET A 1 -12.91 6.25 -7.93
N LYS A 2 -11.94 7.16 -8.13
CA LYS A 2 -10.69 6.87 -8.86
C LYS A 2 -9.84 5.86 -8.05
N ASN A 3 -9.79 4.62 -8.50
CA ASN A 3 -8.95 3.54 -7.98
C ASN A 3 -7.47 3.96 -8.05
N ARG A 4 -6.90 4.47 -6.95
CA ARG A 4 -5.48 4.86 -6.87
C ARG A 4 -4.60 3.65 -6.54
N SER A 5 -4.68 2.60 -7.34
CA SER A 5 -3.73 1.48 -7.28
C SER A 5 -2.36 2.00 -7.67
N ARG A 6 -1.38 1.92 -6.77
CA ARG A 6 -0.03 2.41 -7.02
C ARG A 6 0.97 1.26 -6.97
N LEU A 7 1.87 1.26 -7.96
CA LEU A 7 3.05 0.42 -7.97
C LEU A 7 3.94 0.76 -6.77
N VAL A 8 4.51 -0.26 -6.13
CA VAL A 8 5.50 -0.09 -5.03
C VAL A 8 6.58 0.89 -5.44
N GLY A 9 7.13 0.76 -6.65
CA GLY A 9 8.17 1.66 -7.14
C GLY A 9 7.74 3.12 -7.20
N LYS A 10 6.45 3.41 -7.44
CA LYS A 10 5.93 4.79 -7.39
C LYS A 10 5.72 5.28 -5.95
N ILE A 11 5.39 4.39 -5.01
CA ILE A 11 5.25 4.71 -3.59
C ILE A 11 6.64 5.00 -2.99
N ALA A 12 7.64 4.18 -3.32
CA ALA A 12 8.99 4.32 -2.80
C ALA A 12 9.65 5.64 -3.20
N LYS A 13 9.38 6.18 -4.40
CA LYS A 13 9.87 7.50 -4.81
C LYS A 13 9.39 8.66 -3.93
N GLN A 14 8.35 8.46 -3.12
CA GLN A 14 7.76 9.48 -2.25
C GLN A 14 8.23 9.38 -0.81
N LEU A 15 9.06 8.40 -0.48
CA LEU A 15 9.50 8.12 0.89
C LEU A 15 11.03 8.03 0.91
N PRO A 16 11.70 8.49 1.97
CA PRO A 16 13.15 8.38 2.12
C PRO A 16 13.56 6.97 2.57
N ILE A 17 12.97 5.92 1.98
CA ILE A 17 13.26 4.51 2.29
C ILE A 17 13.35 3.67 1.01
N SER A 18 14.08 2.56 1.09
CA SER A 18 14.33 1.67 -0.05
C SER A 18 13.06 0.97 -0.54
N VAL A 19 13.03 0.57 -1.83
CA VAL A 19 11.93 -0.21 -2.40
C VAL A 19 11.65 -1.51 -1.63
N PRO A 20 12.67 -2.32 -1.23
CA PRO A 20 12.45 -3.49 -0.38
C PRO A 20 11.83 -3.16 0.98
N SER A 21 12.29 -2.08 1.65
CA SER A 21 11.70 -1.62 2.91
C SER A 21 10.22 -1.25 2.74
N VAL A 22 9.88 -0.55 1.66
CA VAL A 22 8.48 -0.21 1.32
C VAL A 22 7.65 -1.48 1.13
N SER A 23 8.14 -2.46 0.37
CA SER A 23 7.47 -3.76 0.19
C SER A 23 7.26 -4.48 1.52
N TYR A 24 8.26 -4.49 2.39
CA TYR A 24 8.16 -5.10 3.71
C TYR A 24 7.06 -4.45 4.56
N HIS A 25 7.05 -3.12 4.67
CA HIS A 25 6.02 -2.40 5.42
C HIS A 25 4.62 -2.59 4.82
N LEU A 26 4.49 -2.57 3.49
CA LEU A 26 3.22 -2.82 2.82
C LEU A 26 2.70 -4.24 3.08
N SER A 27 3.57 -5.24 3.20
CA SER A 27 3.18 -6.61 3.57
C SER A 27 2.60 -6.68 4.98
N ILE A 28 3.18 -5.93 5.93
CA ILE A 28 2.68 -5.82 7.30
C ILE A 28 1.30 -5.15 7.31
N PHE A 29 1.12 -4.06 6.55
CA PHE A 29 -0.18 -3.39 6.43
C PHE A 29 -1.24 -4.24 5.70
N GLY A 30 -0.80 -5.17 4.86
CA GLY A 30 -1.66 -6.22 4.29
C GLY A 30 -2.28 -7.11 5.37
N ARG A 31 -1.48 -7.54 6.36
CA ARG A 31 -1.96 -8.38 7.47
C ARG A 31 -3.04 -7.69 8.32
N SER A 32 -2.94 -6.38 8.52
CA SER A 32 -3.98 -5.59 9.22
C SER A 32 -5.16 -5.18 8.33
N ARG A 33 -5.15 -5.56 7.05
CA ARG A 33 -6.11 -5.18 6.00
C ARG A 33 -6.22 -3.65 5.80
N LEU A 34 -5.19 -2.90 6.19
CA LEU A 34 -5.09 -1.45 5.93
C LEU A 34 -4.78 -1.18 4.46
N VAL A 35 -4.12 -2.13 3.81
CA VAL A 35 -3.76 -2.10 2.40
C VAL A 35 -4.12 -3.45 1.79
N SER A 36 -4.61 -3.47 0.55
CA SER A 36 -4.77 -4.67 -0.26
C SER A 36 -3.77 -4.67 -1.41
N SER A 37 -3.41 -5.85 -1.88
CA SER A 37 -2.51 -6.02 -3.02
C SER A 37 -3.18 -6.84 -4.12
N ASP A 38 -3.01 -6.41 -5.36
CA ASP A 38 -3.30 -7.20 -6.55
C ASP A 38 -2.00 -7.47 -7.29
N GLN A 39 -1.82 -8.68 -7.80
CA GLN A 39 -0.71 -9.02 -8.68
C GLN A 39 -1.22 -9.03 -10.12
N LEU A 40 -0.51 -8.34 -11.01
CA LEU A 40 -0.71 -8.40 -12.45
C LEU A 40 0.66 -8.68 -13.08
N ASP A 41 0.77 -9.83 -13.74
CA ASP A 41 2.03 -10.38 -14.24
C ASP A 41 3.13 -10.44 -13.16
N ARG A 42 4.20 -9.66 -13.35
CA ARG A 42 5.36 -9.56 -12.44
C ARG A 42 5.29 -8.36 -11.51
N TYR A 43 4.16 -7.63 -11.49
CA TYR A 43 4.01 -6.39 -10.75
C TYR A 43 2.96 -6.52 -9.65
N ILE A 44 3.31 -6.04 -8.46
CA ILE A 44 2.39 -5.94 -7.32
C ILE A 44 1.91 -4.51 -7.19
N PHE A 45 0.59 -4.35 -7.18
CA PHE A 45 -0.12 -3.10 -7.03
C PHE A 45 -0.76 -3.04 -5.65
N TYR A 46 -0.60 -1.92 -4.96
CA TYR A 46 -1.19 -1.72 -3.64
C TYR A 46 -2.32 -0.70 -3.68
N LYS A 47 -3.38 -0.96 -2.92
CA LYS A 47 -4.53 -0.07 -2.72
C LYS A 47 -4.77 0.10 -1.23
N SER A 48 -4.93 1.33 -0.76
CA SER A 48 -5.30 1.59 0.63
C SER A 48 -6.77 1.27 0.89
N ASN A 49 -7.09 0.87 2.12
CA ASN A 49 -8.46 0.72 2.60
C ASN A 49 -8.89 1.99 3.36
N PRO A 50 -9.59 2.93 2.71
CA PRO A 50 -9.90 4.24 3.30
C PRO A 50 -10.80 4.14 4.54
N LEU A 51 -11.67 3.14 4.62
CA LEU A 51 -12.58 2.95 5.76
C LEU A 51 -11.81 2.55 7.03
N LYS A 52 -10.82 1.67 6.90
CA LYS A 52 -9.98 1.26 8.03
C LYS A 52 -9.00 2.36 8.44
N LEU A 53 -8.39 3.05 7.47
CA LEU A 53 -7.49 4.16 7.77
C LEU A 53 -8.21 5.30 8.48
N ARG A 54 -9.43 5.66 8.05
CA ARG A 54 -10.24 6.66 8.75
C ARG A 54 -10.51 6.28 10.20
N ARG A 55 -10.88 5.02 10.47
CA ARG A 55 -11.07 4.53 11.83
C ARG A 55 -9.82 4.58 12.69
N LEU A 56 -8.64 4.43 12.09
CA LEU A 56 -7.36 4.43 12.81
C LEU A 56 -6.90 5.85 13.19
N PHE A 57 -7.17 6.84 12.34
CA PHE A 57 -6.68 8.21 12.50
C PHE A 57 -7.72 9.21 13.01
N HIS A 58 -9.00 8.83 13.08
CA HIS A 58 -10.10 9.68 13.56
C HIS A 58 -10.97 8.92 14.59
N GLY A 59 -10.44 7.84 15.17
CA GLY A 59 -11.05 7.11 16.28
C GLY A 59 -10.66 7.73 17.61
#